data_AF-A0A1V6D0Y6-F1
#
_entry.id   AF-A0A1V6D0Y6-F1
#
_cell.length_a   1.000
_cell.length_b   1.000
_cell.length_c   1.000
_cell.angle_alpha   90.00
_cell.angle_beta   90.00
_cell.angle_gamma   90.00
#
_symmetry.space_group_name_H-M   'P 1'
#
loop_
_entity.id
_entity.type
_entity.pdbx_description
1 polymer ?
#
loop_
_entity_poly.entity_id
_entity_poly.type
_entity_poly.pdbx_seq_one_letter_code
_entity_poly.pdbx_strand_id
1 'polypeptide(L)'
;MFYRPTKPEDLVTAGQHLAEAPSVGPVKRWLYGVGVAGLVVLVGGYMIFNPESVRLLFVLRLDGRAGGVMAAAAGMVLHCHYFWAPSQRFWPIGHYGKIAWLLVLVLALGYMIWLRAFASLFA
;
A
#
# COMPACT_ATOMS: atom_id res chain seq x y z
N MET A 1 5.33 -18.25 -0.43
CA MET A 1 6.39 -18.18 0.61
C MET A 1 6.45 -16.72 1.07
N PHE A 2 5.96 -16.41 2.26
CA PHE A 2 5.98 -15.03 2.78
C PHE A 2 7.38 -14.75 3.35
N TYR A 3 8.01 -13.67 2.90
CA TYR A 3 9.30 -13.22 3.45
C TYR A 3 9.10 -12.87 4.93
N ARG A 4 9.81 -13.57 5.82
CA ARG A 4 9.79 -13.32 7.26
C ARG A 4 11.15 -12.73 7.62
N PRO A 5 11.27 -11.41 7.85
CA PRO A 5 12.53 -10.84 8.27
C PRO A 5 12.90 -11.48 9.62
N THR A 6 14.09 -12.09 9.67
CA THR A 6 14.58 -12.79 10.87
C THR A 6 15.56 -11.92 11.66
N LYS A 7 16.09 -10.86 11.03
CA LYS A 7 17.08 -9.97 11.62
C LYS A 7 16.79 -8.50 11.27
N PRO A 8 17.23 -7.54 12.09
CA PRO A 8 17.06 -6.11 11.80
C PRO A 8 17.68 -5.67 10.46
N GLU A 9 18.78 -6.29 10.05
CA GLU A 9 19.44 -6.04 8.76
C GLU A 9 18.51 -6.31 7.55
N ASP A 10 17.61 -7.29 7.66
CA ASP A 10 16.61 -7.62 6.62
C ASP A 10 15.65 -6.45 6.36
N LEU A 11 15.29 -5.71 7.43
CA LEU A 11 14.40 -4.55 7.33
C LEU A 11 15.11 -3.36 6.70
N VAL A 12 16.40 -3.17 7.00
CA VAL A 12 17.22 -2.12 6.40
C VAL A 12 17.40 -2.37 4.89
N THR A 13 17.72 -3.62 4.51
CA THR A 13 17.84 -4.02 3.10
C THR A 13 16.51 -3.89 2.36
N ALA A 14 15.39 -4.29 2.96
CA ALA A 14 14.07 -4.08 2.37
C ALA A 14 13.77 -2.58 2.16
N GLY A 15 14.15 -1.72 3.11
CA GLY A 15 14.03 -0.27 3.00
C GLY A 15 14.87 0.31 1.86
N GLN A 16 16.10 -0.18 1.68
CA GLN A 16 16.97 0.22 0.57
C GLN A 16 16.38 -0.18 -0.79
N HIS A 17 15.87 -1.40 -0.93
CA HIS A 17 15.18 -1.83 -2.15
C HIS A 17 13.91 -1.03 -2.44
N LEU A 18 13.17 -0.63 -1.40
CA LEU A 18 12.02 0.26 -1.54
C LEU A 18 12.43 1.67 -1.96
N ALA A 19 13.59 2.17 -1.49
CA ALA A 19 14.09 3.50 -1.80
C ALA A 19 14.50 3.62 -3.28
N GLU A 20 15.12 2.57 -3.82
CA GLU A 20 15.57 2.47 -5.20
C GLU A 20 14.41 2.28 -6.19
N ALA A 21 14.66 2.61 -7.47
CA ALA A 21 13.71 2.34 -8.53
C ALA A 21 13.85 0.87 -8.98
N PRO A 22 12.76 0.15 -9.27
CA PRO A 22 12.82 -1.24 -9.66
C PRO A 22 13.55 -1.43 -11.00
N SER A 23 14.52 -2.36 -11.00
CA SER A 23 15.36 -2.70 -12.17
C SER A 23 14.69 -3.63 -13.18
N VAL A 24 13.36 -3.75 -13.16
CA VAL A 24 12.60 -4.63 -14.06
C VAL A 24 12.40 -3.99 -15.44
N GLY A 25 12.21 -4.83 -16.47
CA GLY A 25 12.01 -4.37 -17.85
C GLY A 25 10.73 -3.53 -18.06
N PRO A 26 10.65 -2.74 -19.16
CA PRO A 26 9.58 -1.77 -19.39
C PRO A 26 8.16 -2.34 -19.31
N VAL A 27 7.94 -3.53 -19.89
CA VAL A 27 6.63 -4.21 -19.86
C VAL A 27 6.22 -4.55 -18.43
N LYS A 28 7.13 -5.08 -17.62
CA LYS A 28 6.87 -5.40 -16.20
C LYS A 28 6.58 -4.14 -15.39
N ARG A 29 7.34 -3.06 -15.62
CA ARG A 29 7.09 -1.75 -14.99
C ARG A 29 5.67 -1.25 -15.25
N TRP A 30 5.22 -1.35 -16.50
CA TRP A 30 3.86 -0.96 -16.86
C TRP A 30 2.81 -1.88 -16.24
N LEU A 31 3.00 -3.21 -16.31
CA LEU A 31 2.05 -4.18 -15.74
C LEU A 31 1.88 -3.98 -14.23
N TYR A 32 2.96 -3.81 -13.47
CA TYR A 32 2.87 -3.58 -12.03
C TYR A 32 2.43 -2.16 -11.69
N GLY A 33 3.04 -1.17 -12.32
CA GLY A 33 2.79 0.24 -12.03
C GLY A 33 1.44 0.76 -12.53
N VAL A 34 0.83 0.14 -13.54
CA VAL A 34 -0.48 0.56 -14.07
C VAL A 34 -1.52 -0.53 -13.85
N GLY A 35 -1.25 -1.76 -14.30
CA GLY A 35 -2.22 -2.86 -14.22
C GLY A 35 -2.55 -3.25 -12.79
N VAL A 36 -1.56 -3.75 -12.05
CA VAL A 36 -1.74 -4.19 -10.67
C VAL A 36 -2.09 -3.02 -9.76
N ALA A 37 -1.36 -1.91 -9.87
CA ALA A 37 -1.65 -0.70 -9.11
C ALA A 37 -3.09 -0.21 -9.33
N GLY A 38 -3.54 -0.11 -10.58
CA GLY A 38 -4.89 0.33 -10.93
C GLY A 38 -5.97 -0.60 -10.38
N LEU A 39 -5.79 -1.92 -10.50
CA LEU A 39 -6.71 -2.90 -9.91
C LEU A 39 -6.83 -2.72 -8.40
N VAL A 40 -5.71 -2.56 -7.70
CA VAL A 40 -5.67 -2.37 -6.25
C VAL A 40 -6.35 -1.05 -5.84
N VAL A 41 -6.15 0.03 -6.60
CA VAL A 41 -6.84 1.32 -6.37
C VAL A 41 -8.35 1.18 -6.60
N LEU A 42 -8.78 0.49 -7.65
CA LEU A 42 -10.20 0.27 -7.94
C LEU A 42 -10.87 -0.56 -6.85
N VAL A 43 -10.22 -1.62 -6.38
CA VAL A 43 -10.70 -2.41 -5.24
C VAL A 43 -10.79 -1.53 -3.98
N GLY A 44 -9.76 -0.75 -3.67
CA GLY A 44 -9.77 0.17 -2.53
C GLY A 44 -10.89 1.21 -2.62
N GLY A 45 -11.08 1.82 -3.80
CA GLY A 45 -12.18 2.74 -4.06
C GLY A 45 -13.54 2.08 -3.87
N TYR A 46 -13.73 0.89 -4.44
CA TYR A 46 -14.96 0.12 -4.26
C TYR A 46 -15.26 -0.13 -2.78
N MET A 47 -14.26 -0.50 -1.97
CA MET A 47 -14.39 -0.73 -0.53
C MET A 47 -14.74 0.55 0.25
N ILE A 48 -14.24 1.72 -0.16
CA ILE A 48 -14.59 3.01 0.44
C ILE A 48 -16.08 3.33 0.22
N PHE A 49 -16.59 3.11 -0.99
CA PHE A 49 -17.99 3.39 -1.34
C PHE A 49 -18.96 2.27 -0.92
N ASN A 50 -18.46 1.05 -0.72
CA ASN A 50 -19.26 -0.13 -0.35
C ASN A 50 -18.65 -0.82 0.89
N PRO A 51 -18.57 -0.15 2.05
CA PRO A 51 -17.84 -0.67 3.20
C PRO A 51 -18.41 -1.99 3.77
N GLU A 52 -19.71 -2.24 3.56
CA GLU A 52 -20.37 -3.47 4.01
C GLU A 52 -20.00 -4.71 3.19
N SER A 53 -19.52 -4.55 1.95
CA SER A 53 -19.17 -5.68 1.08
C SER A 53 -17.88 -6.40 1.51
N VAL A 54 -17.13 -5.82 2.46
CA VAL A 54 -15.79 -6.27 2.86
C VAL A 54 -15.82 -7.22 4.07
N ARG A 55 -16.99 -7.39 4.71
CA ARG A 55 -17.16 -8.34 5.82
C ARG A 55 -16.83 -9.79 5.45
N LEU A 56 -16.77 -10.12 4.16
CA LEU A 56 -16.65 -11.48 3.65
C LEU A 56 -15.21 -12.04 3.57
N LEU A 57 -14.16 -11.20 3.64
CA LEU A 57 -12.82 -11.62 3.19
C LEU A 57 -11.70 -11.69 4.25
N PHE A 58 -11.84 -11.14 5.46
CA PHE A 58 -10.77 -11.27 6.47
C PHE A 58 -11.27 -11.38 7.92
N VAL A 59 -10.59 -12.24 8.68
CA VAL A 59 -10.69 -12.53 10.13
C VAL A 59 -10.51 -11.29 11.03
N LEU A 60 -10.07 -10.18 10.45
CA LEU A 60 -10.02 -8.88 11.09
C LEU A 60 -11.29 -8.13 10.67
N ARG A 61 -12.24 -7.95 11.59
CA ARG A 61 -13.40 -7.05 11.38
C ARG A 61 -12.92 -5.60 11.22
N LEU A 62 -12.27 -5.31 10.09
CA LEU A 62 -11.74 -3.99 9.78
C LEU A 62 -12.88 -3.12 9.27
N ASP A 63 -12.83 -1.84 9.62
CA ASP A 63 -13.66 -0.83 8.97
C ASP A 63 -13.40 -0.87 7.45
N GLY A 64 -14.45 -1.17 6.68
CA GLY A 64 -14.33 -1.35 5.23
C GLY A 64 -13.79 -0.11 4.51
N ARG A 65 -14.03 1.10 5.04
CA ARG A 65 -13.50 2.35 4.48
C ARG A 65 -12.02 2.48 4.79
N ALA A 66 -11.61 2.24 6.04
CA ALA A 66 -10.20 2.30 6.41
C ALA A 66 -9.36 1.26 5.63
N GLY A 67 -9.89 0.04 5.47
CA GLY A 67 -9.29 -0.98 4.63
C GLY A 67 -9.21 -0.56 3.16
N GLY A 68 -10.26 0.09 2.64
CA GLY A 68 -10.27 0.62 1.27
C GLY A 68 -9.25 1.73 1.04
N VAL A 69 -9.07 2.64 2.01
CA VAL A 69 -8.01 3.65 2.00
C VAL A 69 -6.63 3.01 1.97
N MET A 70 -6.40 1.97 2.77
CA MET A 70 -5.13 1.23 2.75
C MET A 70 -4.85 0.57 1.41
N ALA A 71 -5.86 -0.09 0.82
CA ALA A 71 -5.72 -0.70 -0.49
C ALA A 71 -5.39 0.37 -1.55
N ALA A 72 -6.15 1.47 -1.59
CA ALA A 72 -5.88 2.56 -2.53
C ALA A 72 -4.47 3.16 -2.34
N ALA A 73 -4.05 3.39 -1.09
CA ALA A 73 -2.71 3.89 -0.80
C ALA A 73 -1.62 2.90 -1.26
N ALA A 74 -1.79 1.60 -1.01
CA ALA A 74 -0.87 0.57 -1.49
C ALA A 74 -0.77 0.53 -3.02
N GLY A 75 -1.90 0.65 -3.72
CA GLY A 75 -1.92 0.76 -5.18
C GLY A 75 -1.17 1.98 -5.69
N MET A 76 -1.33 3.13 -5.02
CA MET A 76 -0.59 4.34 -5.37
C MET A 76 0.92 4.25 -5.08
N VAL A 77 1.33 3.58 -3.99
CA VAL A 77 2.74 3.25 -3.74
C VAL A 77 3.30 2.44 -4.91
N LEU A 78 2.58 1.41 -5.37
CA LEU A 78 2.99 0.59 -6.53
C LEU A 78 3.10 1.43 -7.80
N HIS A 79 2.13 2.32 -8.06
CA HIS A 79 2.18 3.22 -9.21
C HIS A 79 3.43 4.11 -9.18
N CYS A 80 3.66 4.80 -8.05
CA CYS A 80 4.81 5.66 -7.89
C CYS A 80 6.15 4.90 -7.99
N HIS A 81 6.24 3.71 -7.40
CA HIS A 81 7.45 2.90 -7.38
C HIS A 81 7.78 2.26 -8.74
N TYR A 82 6.80 1.66 -9.44
CA TYR A 82 7.05 0.95 -10.68
C TYR A 82 6.94 1.80 -11.95
N PHE A 83 6.15 2.89 -11.93
CA PHE A 83 5.89 3.70 -13.11
C PHE A 83 6.68 5.02 -13.11
N TRP A 84 6.54 5.84 -12.06
CA TRP A 84 7.16 7.17 -12.03
C TRP A 84 8.62 7.18 -11.56
N ALA A 85 8.97 6.43 -10.52
CA ALA A 85 10.33 6.42 -9.98
C ALA A 85 11.41 5.96 -10.98
N PRO A 86 11.15 5.03 -11.93
CA PRO A 86 12.15 4.66 -12.93
C PRO A 86 12.30 5.68 -14.08
N SER A 87 11.40 6.66 -14.21
CA SER A 87 11.48 7.69 -15.25
C SER A 87 12.37 8.83 -14.81
N GLN A 88 13.42 9.15 -15.55
CA GLN A 88 14.30 10.29 -15.22
C GLN A 88 13.55 11.62 -15.11
N ARG A 89 12.51 11.82 -15.94
CA ARG A 89 11.69 13.03 -15.93
C ARG A 89 10.78 13.12 -14.72
N PHE A 90 10.24 11.99 -14.26
CA PHE A 90 9.24 11.93 -13.18
C PHE A 90 9.77 11.35 -11.88
N TRP A 91 11.09 11.13 -11.78
CA TRP A 91 11.74 10.55 -10.61
C TRP A 91 11.38 11.27 -9.30
N PRO A 92 11.38 12.62 -9.21
CA PRO A 92 10.99 13.31 -7.98
C PRO A 92 9.54 13.01 -7.58
N ILE A 93 8.63 13.00 -8.56
CA ILE A 93 7.21 12.71 -8.34
C ILE A 93 7.03 11.27 -7.86
N GLY A 94 7.75 10.32 -8.48
CA GLY A 94 7.76 8.92 -8.06
C GLY A 94 8.28 8.73 -6.64
N HIS A 95 9.35 9.44 -6.27
CA HIS A 95 9.97 9.28 -4.95
C HIS A 95 9.14 9.94 -3.84
N TYR A 96 8.76 11.21 -4.00
CA TYR A 96 7.94 11.94 -3.02
C TYR A 96 6.52 11.38 -2.95
N GLY A 97 5.93 10.99 -4.08
CA GLY A 97 4.62 10.35 -4.12
C GLY A 97 4.61 9.04 -3.35
N LYS A 98 5.63 8.18 -3.55
CA LYS A 98 5.79 6.94 -2.79
C LYS A 98 5.83 7.20 -1.28
N ILE A 99 6.61 8.18 -0.83
CA ILE A 99 6.69 8.55 0.61
C ILE A 99 5.32 9.02 1.13
N ALA A 100 4.66 9.92 0.39
CA ALA A 100 3.34 10.43 0.78
C ALA A 100 2.31 9.30 0.93
N TRP A 101 2.27 8.36 -0.01
CA TRP A 101 1.34 7.23 0.05
C TRP A 101 1.71 6.19 1.11
N LEU A 102 3.00 6.01 1.42
CA LEU A 102 3.44 5.21 2.57
C LEU A 102 2.96 5.83 3.89
N LEU A 103 3.02 7.15 4.03
CA LEU A 103 2.48 7.84 5.20
C LEU A 103 0.98 7.63 5.35
N VAL A 104 0.21 7.73 4.25
CA VAL A 104 -1.24 7.43 4.26
C VAL A 104 -1.49 5.99 4.72
N LEU A 105 -0.71 5.03 4.24
CA LEU A 105 -0.84 3.62 4.62
C LEU A 105 -0.56 3.42 6.12
N VAL A 106 0.50 4.04 6.66
CA VAL A 106 0.82 3.99 8.09
C VAL A 106 -0.27 4.64 8.95
N LEU A 107 -0.79 5.80 8.54
CA LEU A 107 -1.85 6.50 9.26
C LEU A 107 -3.16 5.69 9.25
N ALA A 108 -3.53 5.11 8.11
CA ALA A 108 -4.72 4.28 8.00
C ALA A 108 -4.59 3.01 8.85
N LEU A 109 -3.42 2.38 8.87
CA LEU A 109 -3.13 1.25 9.75
C LEU A 109 -3.22 1.64 11.22
N GLY A 110 -2.58 2.76 11.62
CA GLY A 110 -2.64 3.29 12.98
C GLY A 110 -4.06 3.59 13.43
N TYR A 111 -4.87 4.18 12.55
CA TYR A 111 -6.29 4.44 12.79
C TYR A 111 -7.08 3.15 13.05
N MET A 112 -6.89 2.11 12.24
CA MET A 112 -7.56 0.82 12.46
C MET A 112 -7.14 0.13 13.76
N ILE A 113 -5.85 0.19 14.10
CA ILE A 113 -5.34 -0.34 15.38
C ILE A 113 -5.97 0.41 16.54
N TRP A 114 -6.01 1.74 16.46
CA TRP A 114 -6.62 2.59 17.48
C TRP A 114 -8.11 2.30 17.66
N LEU A 115 -8.89 2.22 16.56
CA LEU A 115 -10.30 1.87 16.60
C LEU A 115 -10.53 0.52 17.30
N ARG A 116 -9.70 -0.48 17.00
CA ARG A 116 -9.83 -1.81 17.58
C ARG A 116 -9.47 -1.83 19.07
N ALA A 117 -8.40 -1.14 19.46
CA ALA A 117 -7.99 -1.00 20.85
C ALA A 117 -9.05 -0.25 21.67
N PHE A 118 -9.59 0.83 21.12
CA PHE A 118 -10.67 1.59 21.75
C PHE A 118 -11.94 0.74 21.90
N ALA A 119 -12.36 0.02 20.86
CA ALA A 119 -13.52 -0.87 20.93
C ALA A 119 -13.39 -1.96 22.01
N SER A 120 -12.18 -2.48 22.27
CA SER A 120 -11.94 -3.45 23.34
C SER A 120 -12.00 -2.89 24.76
N LEU A 121 -11.94 -1.57 24.95
CA LEU A 121 -12.05 -0.95 26.27
C LEU A 121 -13.50 -0.79 26.75
N PHE A 122 -14.48 -0.91 25.86
CA PHE A 122 -15.90 -0.70 26.14
C PHE A 122 -16.78 -1.91 25.80
N ALA A 123 -16.16 -3.05 25.48
CA ALA A 123 -16.83 -4.33 25.24
C ALA A 123 -16.72 -5.22 26.48
#